data_AF-A0A3B8P003-F1
#
_entry.id   AF-A0A3B8P003-F1
#
_cell.length_a   1.000
_cell.length_b   1.000
_cell.length_c   1.000
_cell.angle_alpha   90.00
_cell.angle_beta   90.00
_cell.angle_gamma   90.00
#
_symmetry.space_group_name_H-M   'P 1'
#
loop_
_entity.id
_entity.type
_entity.pdbx_description
1 polymer ?
#
loop_
_entity_poly.entity_id
_entity_poly.type
_entity_poly.pdbx_seq_one_letter_code
_entity_poly.pdbx_strand_id
1 'polypeptide(L)'
;MFSVNEINEKKFEKAAFGYKPESVDTFLFEVSEAYSAVVEENKQLQKKIQILAEKVQEYREQEDSLRDTLLTAQRLGDSLLKESKNKADVIIKDASAKAEKIVESAQKKLEGEQIALTKMQREVSGFKTRLMSLYKTHIELISALPDYEEPAEKPQETPAEQPEPAAEPVTETVVEVVEEADAPETEEKSNALGFTPKAMPESDEPETPKSKFGPLQFGEDYEVKRNGKYSRK
;
A
#
# COMPACT_ATOMS: atom_id res chain seq x y z
N MET A 1 71.31 24.93 14.71
CA MET A 1 70.48 25.50 15.80
C MET A 1 71.08 24.98 17.08
N PHE A 2 71.35 25.85 18.06
CA PHE A 2 71.86 25.40 19.36
C PHE A 2 70.73 24.77 20.17
N SER A 3 71.01 23.68 20.88
CA SER A 3 70.11 23.13 21.88
C SER A 3 70.17 23.96 23.17
N VAL A 4 69.13 23.87 24.01
CA VAL A 4 69.09 24.54 25.33
C VAL A 4 70.34 24.18 26.16
N ASN A 5 70.80 22.93 26.07
CA ASN A 5 72.02 22.48 26.76
C ASN A 5 73.29 23.08 26.16
N GLU A 6 73.38 23.22 24.83
CA GLU A 6 74.54 23.86 24.18
C GLU A 6 74.64 25.36 24.48
N ILE A 7 73.52 26.03 24.77
CA ILE A 7 73.50 27.43 25.22
C ILE A 7 74.04 27.52 26.66
N ASN A 8 73.61 26.61 27.54
CA ASN A 8 74.04 26.57 28.95
C ASN A 8 75.50 26.14 29.14
N GLU A 9 76.02 25.25 28.29
CA GLU A 9 77.40 24.76 28.36
C GLU A 9 78.41 25.66 27.63
N LYS A 10 77.93 26.77 27.02
CA LYS A 10 78.79 27.64 26.21
C LYS A 10 79.80 28.38 27.07
N LYS A 11 81.09 28.12 26.83
CA LYS A 11 82.20 28.86 27.45
C LYS A 11 82.74 29.93 26.51
N PHE A 12 83.02 31.11 27.07
CA PHE A 12 83.64 32.22 26.35
C PHE A 12 85.11 32.40 26.76
N GLU A 13 85.94 32.89 25.82
CA GLU A 13 87.33 33.25 26.10
C GLU A 13 87.42 34.51 26.97
N LYS A 14 88.40 34.57 27.88
CA LYS A 14 88.61 35.72 28.76
C LYS A 14 89.46 36.79 28.06
N ALA A 15 88.93 38.00 27.92
CA ALA A 15 89.65 39.16 27.39
C ALA A 15 90.01 40.16 28.50
N ALA A 16 91.07 40.95 28.31
CA ALA A 16 91.55 41.94 29.29
C ALA A 16 90.54 43.07 29.59
N PHE A 17 89.63 43.36 28.66
CA PHE A 17 88.46 44.22 28.83
C PHE A 17 87.25 43.53 28.19
N GLY A 18 86.14 43.40 28.91
CA GLY A 18 84.95 42.70 28.43
C GLY A 18 83.79 42.74 29.41
N TYR A 19 82.69 42.06 29.05
CA TYR A 19 81.50 41.94 29.89
C TYR A 19 81.78 41.13 31.16
N LYS A 20 81.04 41.42 32.23
CA LYS A 20 81.15 40.69 33.50
C LYS A 20 80.65 39.25 33.32
N PRO A 21 81.44 38.22 33.67
CA PRO A 21 81.04 36.82 33.50
C PRO A 21 79.69 36.48 34.14
N GLU A 22 79.46 36.92 35.38
CA GLU A 22 78.20 36.66 36.11
C GLU A 22 76.96 37.22 35.41
N SER A 23 77.06 38.40 34.80
CA SER A 23 75.96 39.01 34.06
C SER A 23 75.68 38.27 32.74
N VAL A 24 76.73 37.76 32.09
CA VAL A 24 76.60 36.95 30.87
C VAL A 24 75.97 35.60 31.19
N ASP A 25 76.39 34.94 32.28
CA ASP A 25 75.82 33.66 32.72
C ASP A 25 74.33 33.79 33.09
N THR A 26 73.96 34.87 33.79
CA THR A 26 72.54 35.16 34.10
C THR A 26 71.71 35.36 32.82
N PHE A 27 72.23 36.11 31.86
CA PHE A 27 71.55 36.32 30.58
C PHE A 27 71.44 35.03 29.75
N LEU A 28 72.49 34.20 29.73
CA LEU A 28 72.44 32.89 29.08
C LEU A 28 71.38 31.99 29.70
N PHE A 29 71.21 32.02 31.03
CA PHE A 29 70.17 31.28 31.71
C PHE A 29 68.77 31.74 31.27
N GLU A 30 68.49 33.05 31.31
CA GLU A 30 67.21 33.62 30.86
C GLU A 30 66.92 33.31 29.38
N VAL A 31 67.92 33.41 28.52
CA VAL A 31 67.81 33.06 27.09
C VAL A 31 67.54 31.57 26.92
N SER A 32 68.20 30.70 27.70
CA SER A 32 67.98 29.25 27.64
C SER A 32 66.55 28.88 28.05
N GLU A 33 65.99 29.56 29.08
CA GLU A 33 64.63 29.35 29.56
C GLU A 33 63.60 29.82 28.52
N ALA A 34 63.76 31.04 28.00
CA ALA A 34 62.90 31.58 26.94
C ALA A 34 62.96 30.72 25.67
N TYR A 35 64.15 30.25 25.29
CA TYR A 35 64.32 29.38 24.13
C TYR A 35 63.67 28.00 24.34
N SER A 36 63.80 27.42 25.54
CA SER A 36 63.11 26.18 25.92
C SER A 36 61.59 26.32 25.80
N ALA A 37 61.03 27.43 26.30
CA ALA A 37 59.61 27.72 26.20
C ALA A 37 59.14 27.81 24.74
N VAL A 38 59.88 28.52 23.88
CA VAL A 38 59.58 28.63 22.44
C VAL A 38 59.67 27.28 21.73
N VAL A 39 60.67 26.45 22.07
CA VAL A 39 60.82 25.11 21.48
C VAL A 39 59.65 24.21 21.85
N GLU A 40 59.22 24.23 23.12
CA GLU A 40 58.07 23.44 23.57
C GLU A 40 56.76 23.95 22.95
N GLU A 41 56.57 25.27 22.85
CA GLU A 41 55.42 25.84 22.13
C GLU A 41 55.41 25.44 20.66
N ASN A 42 56.56 25.51 19.97
CA ASN A 42 56.67 25.10 18.58
C ASN A 42 56.30 23.62 18.40
N LYS A 43 56.77 22.75 19.30
CA LYS A 43 56.43 21.32 19.30
C LYS A 43 54.93 21.10 19.53
N GLN A 44 54.31 21.85 20.43
CA GLN A 44 52.87 21.79 20.66
C GLN A 44 52.07 22.28 19.45
N LEU A 45 52.50 23.37 18.81
CA LEU A 45 51.90 23.90 17.58
C LEU A 45 52.04 22.91 16.43
N GLN A 46 53.20 22.29 16.24
CA GLN A 46 53.41 21.24 15.23
C GLN A 46 52.48 20.05 15.45
N LYS A 47 52.33 19.58 16.69
CA LYS A 47 51.36 18.52 17.03
C LYS A 47 49.92 18.94 16.71
N LYS A 48 49.53 20.18 17.04
CA LYS A 48 48.20 20.71 16.72
C LYS A 48 47.99 20.74 15.20
N ILE A 49 48.96 21.23 14.44
CA ILE A 49 48.91 21.26 12.97
C ILE A 49 48.73 19.85 12.41
N GLN A 50 49.47 18.86 12.92
CA GLN A 50 49.32 17.48 12.49
C GLN A 50 47.90 16.95 12.75
N ILE A 51 47.38 17.11 13.96
CA ILE A 51 46.02 16.68 14.31
C ILE A 51 44.97 17.38 13.45
N LEU A 52 45.14 18.68 13.19
CA LEU A 52 44.23 19.43 12.34
C LEU A 52 44.29 18.93 10.89
N ALA A 53 45.48 18.65 10.37
CA ALA A 53 45.65 18.11 9.03
C ALA A 53 44.99 16.73 8.88
N GLU A 54 45.18 15.84 9.86
CA GLU A 54 44.51 14.53 9.92
C GLU A 54 42.98 14.67 9.95
N LYS A 55 42.44 15.56 10.78
CA LYS A 55 40.99 15.84 10.82
C LYS A 55 40.45 16.41 9.53
N VAL A 56 41.19 17.31 8.87
CA VAL A 56 40.78 17.86 7.58
C VAL A 56 40.70 16.75 6.53
N GLN A 57 41.64 15.81 6.54
CA GLN A 57 41.61 14.67 5.64
C GLN A 57 40.42 13.75 5.95
N GLU A 58 40.17 13.44 7.22
CA GLU A 58 39.01 12.65 7.64
C GLU A 58 37.69 13.30 7.19
N TYR A 59 37.53 14.61 7.37
CA TYR A 59 36.33 15.32 6.93
C TYR A 59 36.15 15.31 5.41
N ARG A 60 37.24 15.37 4.63
CA ARG A 60 37.16 15.25 3.18
C ARG A 60 36.69 13.86 2.77
N GLU A 61 37.23 12.81 3.38
CA GLU A 61 36.80 11.43 3.10
C GLU A 61 35.33 11.19 3.49
N GLN A 62 34.88 11.77 4.60
CA GLN A 62 33.48 11.74 5.03
C GLN A 62 32.57 12.52 4.06
N GLU A 63 32.99 13.70 3.60
CA GLU A 63 32.25 14.50 2.63
C GLU A 63 32.09 13.75 1.29
N ASP A 64 33.16 13.12 0.80
CA ASP A 64 33.13 12.31 -0.42
C ASP A 64 32.19 11.12 -0.28
N SER A 65 32.27 10.39 0.84
CA SER A 65 31.35 9.28 1.13
C SER A 65 29.89 9.73 1.22
N LEU A 66 29.63 10.88 1.85
CA LEU A 66 28.29 11.45 1.94
C LEU A 66 27.78 11.85 0.56
N ARG A 67 28.62 12.47 -0.26
CA ARG A 67 28.29 12.86 -1.64
C ARG A 67 27.95 11.64 -2.48
N ASP A 68 28.74 10.57 -2.39
CA ASP A 68 28.48 9.32 -3.10
C ASP A 68 27.17 8.66 -2.64
N THR A 69 26.91 8.69 -1.33
CA THR A 69 25.65 8.20 -0.77
C THR A 69 24.46 9.00 -1.30
N LEU A 70 24.55 10.33 -1.36
CA LEU A 70 23.49 11.20 -1.90
C LEU A 70 23.26 10.94 -3.39
N LEU A 71 24.32 10.79 -4.18
CA LEU A 71 24.20 10.46 -5.61
C LEU A 71 23.56 9.09 -5.82
N THR A 72 23.92 8.11 -5.00
CA THR A 72 23.32 6.77 -5.05
C THR A 72 21.85 6.80 -4.65
N ALA A 73 21.50 7.53 -3.58
CA ALA A 73 20.12 7.72 -3.15
C ALA A 73 19.28 8.42 -4.24
N GLN A 74 19.83 9.44 -4.91
CA GLN A 74 19.16 10.12 -6.02
C GLN A 74 18.92 9.15 -7.18
N ARG A 75 19.94 8.40 -7.62
CA ARG A 75 19.81 7.41 -8.70
C ARG A 75 18.78 6.33 -8.36
N LEU A 76 18.76 5.88 -7.11
CA LEU A 76 17.77 4.91 -6.62
C LEU A 76 16.35 5.50 -6.66
N GLY A 77 16.19 6.75 -6.21
CA GLY A 77 14.94 7.48 -6.30
C GLY A 77 14.43 7.62 -7.73
N ASP A 78 15.31 8.01 -8.66
CA ASP A 78 14.97 8.15 -10.08
C ASP A 78 14.60 6.81 -10.71
N SER A 79 15.36 5.74 -10.40
CA SER A 79 15.08 4.39 -10.88
C SER A 79 13.74 3.88 -10.35
N LEU A 80 13.47 4.08 -9.05
CA LEU A 80 12.21 3.69 -8.42
C LEU A 80 11.04 4.47 -9.05
N LEU A 81 11.18 5.78 -9.26
CA LEU A 81 10.15 6.58 -9.89
C LEU A 81 9.85 6.09 -11.32
N LYS A 82 10.87 5.76 -12.10
CA LYS A 82 10.72 5.20 -13.44
C LYS A 82 10.03 3.84 -13.40
N GLU A 83 10.43 2.96 -12.49
CA GLU A 83 9.82 1.64 -12.32
C GLU A 83 8.35 1.74 -11.90
N SER A 84 8.03 2.60 -10.93
CA SER A 84 6.67 2.86 -10.47
C SER A 84 5.78 3.40 -11.59
N LYS A 85 6.29 4.34 -12.41
CA LYS A 85 5.56 4.86 -13.58
C LYS A 85 5.30 3.76 -14.60
N ASN A 86 6.31 2.96 -14.94
CA ASN A 86 6.14 1.83 -15.86
C ASN A 86 5.12 0.80 -15.33
N LYS A 87 5.17 0.47 -14.03
CA LYS A 87 4.20 -0.43 -13.40
C LYS A 87 2.78 0.14 -13.44
N ALA A 88 2.63 1.43 -13.13
CA ALA A 88 1.34 2.11 -13.22
C ALA A 88 0.78 2.06 -14.66
N ASP A 89 1.61 2.36 -15.67
CA ASP A 89 1.21 2.30 -17.07
C ASP A 89 0.78 0.89 -17.49
N VAL A 90 1.51 -0.15 -17.03
CA VAL A 90 1.15 -1.55 -17.30
C VAL A 90 -0.18 -1.90 -16.63
N ILE A 91 -0.39 -1.50 -15.37
CA ILE A 91 -1.66 -1.74 -14.66
C ILE A 91 -2.82 -1.06 -15.37
N ILE A 92 -2.65 0.19 -15.81
CA ILE A 92 -3.69 0.93 -16.54
C ILE A 92 -4.00 0.24 -17.87
N LYS A 93 -2.98 -0.18 -18.63
CA LYS A 93 -3.16 -0.89 -19.91
C LYS A 93 -3.82 -2.26 -19.73
N ASP A 94 -3.44 -3.02 -18.71
CA ASP A 94 -4.06 -4.31 -18.43
C ASP A 94 -5.52 -4.14 -17.97
N ALA A 95 -5.79 -3.15 -17.12
CA ALA A 95 -7.14 -2.80 -16.70
C ALA A 95 -8.01 -2.35 -17.88
N SER A 96 -7.49 -1.51 -18.79
CA SER A 96 -8.23 -1.07 -19.97
C SER A 96 -8.51 -2.23 -20.92
N ALA A 97 -7.52 -3.08 -21.20
CA ALA A 97 -7.70 -4.26 -22.04
C ALA A 97 -8.72 -5.25 -21.45
N LYS A 98 -8.70 -5.45 -20.13
CA LYS A 98 -9.72 -6.25 -19.44
C LYS A 98 -11.10 -5.63 -19.53
N ALA A 99 -11.23 -4.32 -19.33
CA ALA A 99 -12.50 -3.61 -19.45
C ALA A 99 -13.07 -3.72 -20.87
N GLU A 100 -12.26 -3.49 -21.90
CA GLU A 100 -12.64 -3.65 -23.30
C GLU A 100 -13.13 -5.08 -23.59
N LYS A 101 -12.40 -6.09 -23.11
CA LYS A 101 -12.80 -7.50 -23.27
C LYS A 101 -14.13 -7.81 -22.59
N ILE A 102 -14.38 -7.25 -21.40
CA ILE A 102 -15.66 -7.41 -20.70
C ILE A 102 -16.78 -6.80 -21.53
N VAL A 103 -16.61 -5.56 -22.02
CA VAL A 103 -17.61 -4.87 -22.84
C VAL A 103 -17.88 -5.65 -24.13
N GLU A 104 -16.85 -6.10 -24.84
CA GLU A 104 -17.01 -6.89 -26.06
C GLU A 104 -17.76 -8.21 -25.77
N SER A 105 -17.42 -8.89 -24.67
CA SER A 105 -18.12 -10.13 -24.27
C SER A 105 -19.59 -9.89 -23.92
N ALA A 106 -19.90 -8.77 -23.26
CA ALA A 106 -21.26 -8.39 -22.91
C ALA A 106 -22.07 -8.03 -24.16
N GLN A 107 -21.49 -7.30 -25.10
CA GLN A 107 -22.11 -6.98 -26.38
C GLN A 107 -22.44 -8.25 -27.18
N LYS A 108 -21.48 -9.19 -27.30
CA LYS A 108 -21.72 -10.48 -27.98
C LYS A 108 -22.85 -11.28 -27.32
N LYS A 109 -22.92 -11.29 -25.99
CA LYS A 109 -24.03 -11.94 -25.26
C LYS A 109 -25.35 -11.26 -25.57
N LEU A 110 -25.40 -9.92 -25.53
CA LEU A 110 -26.61 -9.15 -25.82
C LEU A 110 -27.10 -9.39 -27.25
N GLU A 111 -26.21 -9.41 -28.23
CA GLU A 111 -26.54 -9.76 -29.61
C GLU A 111 -27.11 -11.18 -29.72
N GLY A 112 -26.48 -12.16 -29.04
CA GLY A 112 -26.97 -13.53 -28.99
C GLY A 112 -28.37 -13.66 -28.40
N GLU A 113 -28.61 -13.00 -27.26
CA GLU A 113 -29.92 -12.96 -26.60
C GLU A 113 -30.98 -12.27 -27.47
N GLN A 114 -30.62 -11.18 -28.16
CA GLN A 114 -31.53 -10.49 -29.08
C GLN A 114 -31.95 -11.39 -30.25
N ILE A 115 -31.01 -12.17 -30.79
CA ILE A 115 -31.29 -13.17 -31.83
C ILE A 115 -32.18 -14.29 -31.28
N ALA A 116 -31.92 -14.78 -30.08
CA ALA A 116 -32.74 -15.81 -29.44
C ALA A 116 -34.18 -15.32 -29.18
N LEU A 117 -34.32 -14.09 -28.67
CA LEU A 117 -35.60 -13.45 -28.41
C LEU A 117 -36.42 -13.28 -29.70
N THR A 118 -35.81 -12.75 -30.76
CA THR A 118 -36.50 -12.56 -32.05
C THR A 118 -36.90 -13.90 -32.68
N LYS A 119 -36.06 -14.94 -32.56
CA LYS A 119 -36.41 -16.31 -32.97
C LYS A 119 -37.62 -16.84 -32.19
N MET A 120 -37.63 -16.69 -30.86
CA MET A 120 -38.73 -17.16 -30.02
C MET A 120 -40.03 -16.41 -30.32
N GLN A 121 -39.98 -15.08 -30.53
CA GLN A 121 -41.13 -14.30 -30.97
C GLN A 121 -41.70 -14.80 -32.31
N ARG A 122 -40.83 -15.20 -33.24
CA ARG A 122 -41.24 -15.77 -34.53
C ARG A 122 -41.89 -17.15 -34.36
N GLU A 123 -41.35 -17.99 -33.49
CA GLU A 123 -41.92 -19.30 -33.18
C GLU A 123 -43.29 -19.20 -32.52
N VAL A 124 -43.45 -18.29 -31.54
CA VAL A 124 -44.73 -18.00 -30.89
C VAL A 124 -45.75 -17.47 -31.89
N SER A 125 -45.35 -16.54 -32.75
CA SER A 125 -46.23 -16.02 -33.80
C SER A 125 -46.66 -17.12 -34.78
N GLY A 126 -45.72 -17.97 -35.20
CA GLY A 126 -46.01 -19.12 -36.07
C GLY A 126 -46.92 -20.15 -35.40
N PHE A 127 -46.72 -20.43 -34.11
CA PHE A 127 -47.62 -21.29 -33.32
C PHE A 127 -49.04 -20.71 -33.26
N LYS A 128 -49.17 -19.42 -32.95
CA LYS A 128 -50.47 -18.72 -32.94
C LYS A 128 -51.17 -18.83 -34.30
N THR A 129 -50.47 -18.61 -35.41
CA THR A 129 -51.05 -18.73 -36.75
C THR A 129 -51.52 -20.16 -37.04
N ARG A 130 -50.71 -21.17 -36.69
CA ARG A 130 -51.09 -22.59 -36.85
C ARG A 130 -52.33 -22.95 -36.02
N LEU A 131 -52.36 -22.53 -34.77
CA LEU A 131 -53.47 -22.80 -33.85
C LEU A 131 -54.77 -22.12 -34.35
N MET A 132 -54.68 -20.86 -34.78
CA MET A 132 -55.82 -20.13 -35.36
C MET A 132 -56.32 -20.79 -36.65
N SER A 133 -55.43 -21.28 -37.50
CA SER A 133 -55.81 -22.02 -38.70
C SER A 133 -56.53 -23.32 -38.34
N LEU A 134 -56.03 -24.07 -37.35
CA LEU A 134 -56.64 -25.31 -36.89
C LEU A 134 -58.06 -25.07 -36.35
N TYR A 135 -58.25 -24.05 -35.51
CA TYR A 135 -59.58 -23.71 -35.02
C TYR A 135 -60.54 -23.30 -36.13
N LYS A 136 -60.10 -22.50 -37.10
CA LYS A 136 -60.94 -22.16 -38.27
C LYS A 136 -61.38 -23.40 -39.03
N THR A 137 -60.46 -24.34 -39.30
CA THR A 137 -60.82 -25.58 -39.98
C THR A 137 -61.81 -26.43 -39.17
N HIS A 138 -61.67 -26.50 -37.85
CA HIS A 138 -62.63 -27.22 -37.01
C HIS A 138 -64.01 -26.54 -36.96
N ILE A 139 -64.06 -25.21 -36.90
CA ILE A 139 -65.31 -24.45 -36.96
C ILE A 139 -66.01 -24.68 -38.30
N GLU A 140 -65.29 -24.62 -39.42
CA GLU A 140 -65.83 -24.92 -40.74
C GLU A 140 -66.43 -26.34 -40.80
N LEU A 141 -65.71 -27.35 -40.30
CA LEU A 141 -66.20 -28.73 -40.24
C LEU A 141 -67.46 -28.87 -39.38
N ILE A 142 -67.52 -28.22 -38.21
CA ILE A 142 -68.70 -28.23 -37.33
C ILE A 142 -69.88 -27.55 -38.00
N SER A 143 -69.66 -26.39 -38.63
CA SER A 143 -70.72 -25.66 -39.35
C SER A 143 -71.25 -26.39 -40.59
N ALA A 144 -70.51 -27.37 -41.09
CA ALA A 144 -70.92 -28.23 -42.20
C ALA A 144 -71.71 -29.48 -41.75
N LEU A 145 -71.81 -29.74 -40.44
CA LEU A 145 -72.70 -30.77 -39.92
C LEU A 145 -74.15 -30.26 -39.99
N PRO A 146 -75.10 -31.07 -40.48
CA PRO A 146 -76.52 -30.68 -40.47
C PRO A 146 -77.01 -30.52 -39.03
N ASP A 147 -77.74 -29.45 -38.76
CA ASP A 147 -78.42 -29.26 -37.48
C ASP A 147 -79.33 -30.47 -37.22
N TYR A 148 -79.00 -31.22 -36.16
CA TYR A 148 -79.87 -32.28 -35.69
C TYR A 148 -80.89 -31.64 -34.74
N GLU A 149 -82.09 -31.34 -35.25
CA GLU A 149 -83.23 -31.07 -34.39
C GLU A 149 -83.65 -32.39 -33.72
N GLU A 150 -83.41 -32.51 -32.42
CA GLU A 150 -84.04 -33.55 -31.60
C GLU A 150 -85.57 -33.43 -31.73
N PRO A 151 -86.28 -34.51 -32.11
CA PRO A 151 -87.74 -34.51 -32.05
C PRO A 151 -88.19 -34.39 -30.60
N ALA A 152 -89.06 -33.41 -30.34
CA ALA A 152 -89.69 -33.24 -29.04
C ALA A 152 -90.51 -34.49 -28.65
N GLU A 153 -90.03 -35.27 -27.69
CA GLU A 153 -90.85 -36.22 -26.94
C GLU A 153 -91.45 -35.52 -25.71
N LYS A 154 -92.79 -35.42 -25.70
CA LYS A 154 -93.64 -35.06 -24.55
C LYS A 154 -94.24 -36.35 -23.95
N PRO A 155 -94.81 -36.34 -22.72
CA PRO A 155 -94.18 -36.77 -21.48
C PRO A 155 -94.74 -38.13 -21.00
N GLN A 156 -93.97 -38.92 -20.27
CA GLN A 156 -94.50 -40.05 -19.51
C GLN A 156 -94.34 -39.82 -18.00
N GLU A 157 -95.44 -40.12 -17.31
CA GLU A 157 -95.72 -39.87 -15.91
C GLU A 157 -94.90 -40.75 -14.96
N THR A 158 -94.61 -40.16 -13.80
CA THR A 158 -94.18 -40.73 -12.51
C THR A 158 -94.82 -42.06 -12.15
N PRO A 159 -94.05 -43.03 -11.63
CA PRO A 159 -94.28 -43.46 -10.23
C PRO A 159 -93.48 -42.79 -9.09
N ALA A 160 -94.26 -42.43 -8.06
CA ALA A 160 -94.04 -42.07 -6.65
C ALA A 160 -92.69 -42.45 -5.98
N GLU A 161 -91.99 -41.51 -5.30
CA GLU A 161 -92.10 -41.10 -3.85
C GLU A 161 -91.54 -42.20 -2.89
N GLN A 162 -90.59 -42.05 -1.95
CA GLN A 162 -89.76 -41.04 -1.25
C GLN A 162 -88.70 -41.86 -0.42
N PRO A 163 -87.79 -41.32 0.45
CA PRO A 163 -87.66 -39.96 0.99
C PRO A 163 -86.25 -39.33 0.95
N GLU A 164 -86.24 -38.01 1.08
CA GLU A 164 -85.13 -37.12 1.45
C GLU A 164 -84.53 -37.46 2.84
N PRO A 165 -83.25 -37.12 3.16
CA PRO A 165 -82.94 -35.71 3.48
C PRO A 165 -81.51 -35.20 3.21
N ALA A 166 -81.43 -33.88 3.37
CA ALA A 166 -80.29 -33.08 3.81
C ALA A 166 -79.40 -32.46 2.73
N ALA A 167 -79.75 -31.21 2.44
CA ALA A 167 -78.86 -30.15 2.02
C ALA A 167 -77.59 -30.08 2.89
N GLU A 168 -76.45 -29.74 2.28
CA GLU A 168 -75.57 -28.61 2.64
C GLU A 168 -74.36 -28.52 1.66
N PRO A 169 -73.68 -27.34 1.59
CA PRO A 169 -73.14 -26.79 0.36
C PRO A 169 -71.73 -27.26 0.04
N VAL A 170 -71.39 -27.25 -1.26
CA VAL A 170 -70.00 -27.37 -1.72
C VAL A 170 -69.28 -26.07 -1.37
N THR A 171 -68.56 -26.05 -0.27
CA THR A 171 -67.60 -25.01 0.08
C THR A 171 -66.37 -25.13 -0.81
N GLU A 172 -66.19 -24.06 -1.57
CA GLU A 172 -64.95 -23.54 -2.12
C GLU A 172 -63.74 -23.84 -1.21
N THR A 173 -62.93 -24.84 -1.58
CA THR A 173 -61.58 -24.98 -1.04
C THR A 173 -60.62 -24.16 -1.89
N VAL A 174 -60.52 -22.89 -1.49
CA VAL A 174 -59.28 -22.13 -1.59
C VAL A 174 -58.21 -22.96 -0.88
N VAL A 175 -57.23 -23.50 -1.62
CA VAL A 175 -55.99 -23.95 -0.99
C VAL A 175 -55.19 -22.69 -0.71
N GLU A 176 -55.28 -22.31 0.54
CA GLU A 176 -54.57 -21.23 1.21
C GLU A 176 -53.05 -21.41 1.08
N VAL A 177 -52.40 -20.27 0.83
CA VAL A 177 -50.97 -20.06 0.98
C VAL A 177 -50.59 -20.39 2.42
N VAL A 178 -49.73 -21.39 2.61
CA VAL A 178 -48.92 -21.51 3.83
C VAL A 178 -47.46 -21.53 3.42
N GLU A 179 -46.81 -20.46 3.85
CA GLU A 179 -45.39 -20.23 3.98
C GLU A 179 -44.72 -21.41 4.70
N GLU A 180 -43.75 -22.07 4.05
CA GLU A 180 -42.78 -22.91 4.76
C GLU A 180 -41.38 -22.65 4.21
N ALA A 181 -40.52 -22.25 5.14
CA ALA A 181 -39.15 -21.87 4.93
C ALA A 181 -38.24 -23.08 4.67
N ASP A 182 -37.38 -22.90 3.67
CA ASP A 182 -35.92 -23.10 3.71
C ASP A 182 -35.34 -24.40 4.32
N ALA A 183 -34.87 -25.31 3.45
CA ALA A 183 -33.43 -25.59 3.28
C ALA A 183 -33.20 -26.92 2.52
N PRO A 184 -32.34 -26.95 1.49
CA PRO A 184 -31.57 -28.14 1.18
C PRO A 184 -30.07 -27.87 1.36
N GLU A 185 -29.43 -28.68 2.19
CA GLU A 185 -27.98 -28.87 2.18
C GLU A 185 -27.55 -29.53 0.87
N THR A 186 -26.69 -28.87 0.10
CA THR A 186 -25.65 -29.60 -0.66
C THR A 186 -24.43 -28.72 -0.90
N GLU A 187 -23.29 -29.35 -0.72
CA GLU A 187 -21.92 -28.85 -0.81
C GLU A 187 -21.62 -28.12 -2.13
N GLU A 188 -21.07 -26.91 -2.06
CA GLU A 188 -20.14 -26.42 -3.08
C GLU A 188 -19.00 -25.60 -2.45
N LYS A 189 -17.78 -26.01 -2.81
CA LYS A 189 -16.51 -25.40 -2.43
C LYS A 189 -16.39 -24.02 -3.06
N SER A 190 -16.53 -22.97 -2.25
CA SER A 190 -16.11 -21.62 -2.62
C SER A 190 -14.76 -21.30 -1.98
N ASN A 191 -13.73 -21.27 -2.82
CA ASN A 191 -12.43 -20.66 -2.52
C ASN A 191 -12.62 -19.14 -2.45
N ALA A 192 -13.02 -18.62 -1.29
CA ALA A 192 -12.91 -17.20 -0.97
C ALA A 192 -11.66 -17.00 -0.12
N LEU A 193 -10.66 -16.35 -0.72
CA LEU A 193 -9.47 -15.82 -0.05
C LEU A 193 -9.91 -14.76 0.98
N GLY A 194 -10.32 -15.23 2.15
CA GLY A 194 -10.48 -14.42 3.34
C GLY A 194 -9.09 -14.01 3.83
N PHE A 195 -8.65 -12.82 3.43
CA PHE A 195 -7.59 -12.11 4.11
C PHE A 195 -8.06 -11.83 5.54
N THR A 196 -7.67 -12.68 6.47
CA THR A 196 -7.63 -12.29 7.87
C THR A 196 -6.49 -11.29 8.00
N PRO A 197 -6.70 -10.07 8.52
CA PRO A 197 -5.58 -9.29 8.98
C PRO A 197 -5.02 -10.10 10.15
N LYS A 198 -3.89 -10.76 9.91
CA LYS A 198 -3.09 -11.31 10.99
C LYS A 198 -2.87 -10.15 11.96
N ALA A 199 -3.47 -10.26 13.15
CA ALA A 199 -3.12 -9.40 14.26
C ALA A 199 -1.60 -9.38 14.30
N MET A 200 -1.02 -8.20 14.07
CA MET A 200 0.40 -7.98 14.31
C MET A 200 0.66 -8.52 15.72
N PRO A 201 1.75 -9.28 15.96
CA PRO A 201 2.22 -9.40 17.33
C PRO A 201 2.31 -7.96 17.84
N GLU A 202 1.72 -7.69 19.02
CA GLU A 202 1.94 -6.43 19.73
C GLU A 202 3.44 -6.15 19.68
N SER A 203 3.82 -5.24 18.79
CA SER A 203 5.17 -4.72 18.74
C SER A 203 5.28 -3.87 19.97
N ASP A 204 6.07 -4.35 20.92
CA ASP A 204 6.65 -3.52 21.96
C ASP A 204 6.91 -2.12 21.40
N GLU A 205 6.42 -1.12 22.13
CA GLU A 205 6.65 0.29 21.86
C GLU A 205 8.08 0.52 21.36
N PRO A 206 8.32 1.41 20.38
CA PRO A 206 9.67 1.61 19.87
C PRO A 206 10.57 2.09 21.01
N GLU A 207 11.39 1.17 21.53
CA GLU A 207 12.46 1.52 22.45
C GLU A 207 13.30 2.57 21.73
N THR A 208 13.29 3.77 22.30
CA THR A 208 14.09 4.88 21.80
C THR A 208 15.54 4.39 21.63
N PRO A 209 16.21 4.63 20.49
CA PRO A 209 17.59 4.21 20.33
C PRO A 209 18.41 4.88 21.44
N LYS A 210 18.89 4.07 22.41
CA LYS A 210 19.83 4.53 23.43
C LYS A 210 21.10 4.90 22.70
N SER A 211 21.30 6.20 22.48
CA SER A 211 22.55 6.75 21.96
C SER A 211 23.71 6.21 22.80
N LYS A 212 24.72 5.64 22.13
CA LYS A 212 25.94 5.10 22.77
C LYS A 212 26.75 6.19 23.47
N PHE A 213 26.49 7.44 23.12
CA PHE A 213 26.96 8.63 23.79
C PHE A 213 25.81 9.13 24.65
N GLY A 214 26.04 9.29 25.96
CA GLY A 214 25.05 9.85 26.90
C GLY A 214 24.54 11.24 26.48
N PRO A 215 23.78 11.97 27.32
CA PRO A 215 23.27 13.28 26.95
C PRO A 215 24.42 14.20 26.48
N LEU A 216 24.45 14.47 25.17
CA LEU A 216 25.49 15.26 24.51
C LEU A 216 25.37 16.70 25.01
N GLN A 217 26.24 17.08 25.95
CA GLN A 217 26.38 18.46 26.42
C GLN A 217 27.43 19.16 25.55
N PHE A 218 27.02 20.14 24.76
CA PHE A 218 27.91 20.96 23.97
C PHE A 218 28.28 22.23 24.76
N GLY A 219 29.42 22.21 25.46
CA GLY A 219 29.86 23.34 26.29
C GLY A 219 28.99 23.58 27.53
N GLU A 220 29.51 24.33 28.51
CA GLU A 220 28.92 24.45 29.86
C GLU A 220 27.52 25.11 29.90
N ASP A 221 27.07 25.73 28.80
CA ASP A 221 25.89 26.61 28.78
C ASP A 221 24.74 26.18 27.82
N TYR A 222 24.80 25.02 27.17
CA TYR A 222 23.78 24.60 26.19
C TYR A 222 23.14 23.24 26.51
N GLU A 223 21.84 23.24 26.84
CA GLU A 223 20.99 22.05 26.93
C GLU A 223 20.14 21.89 25.65
N VAL A 224 20.31 20.77 24.93
CA VAL A 224 19.49 20.44 23.76
C VAL A 224 18.16 19.86 24.22
N LYS A 225 17.10 20.68 24.22
CA LYS A 225 15.73 20.17 24.42
C LYS A 225 15.20 19.59 23.11
N ARG A 226 14.56 18.42 23.19
CA ARG A 226 14.04 17.57 22.08
C ARG A 226 13.09 18.28 21.09
N ASN A 227 12.72 19.52 21.35
CA ASN A 227 11.84 20.35 20.51
C ASN A 227 12.62 21.28 19.55
N GLY A 228 13.91 21.03 19.32
CA GLY A 228 14.73 21.79 18.37
C GLY A 228 14.95 23.26 18.74
N LYS A 229 14.63 23.66 19.98
CA LYS A 229 14.84 25.03 20.47
C LYS A 229 16.07 25.06 21.37
N TYR A 230 17.07 25.81 20.92
CA TYR A 230 18.24 26.17 21.71
C TYR A 230 17.82 27.22 22.75
N SER A 231 18.06 26.96 24.03
CA SER A 231 17.95 27.97 25.09
C SER A 231 19.30 28.09 25.76
N ARG A 232 19.85 29.31 25.76
CA ARG A 232 20.97 29.68 26.61
C ARG A 232 20.46 29.77 28.06
N LYS A 233 21.26 29.34 29.04
CA LYS A 233 21.04 29.74 30.43
C LYS A 233 21.35 31.22 30.62
#